data_AF-A0A954SFL5-F1
#
_entry.id   AF-A0A954SFL5-F1
#
_cell.length_a   1.000
_cell.length_b   1.000
_cell.length_c   1.000
_cell.angle_alpha   90.00
_cell.angle_beta   90.00
_cell.angle_gamma   90.00
#
_symmetry.space_group_name_H-M   'P 1'
#
loop_
_entity.id
_entity.type
_entity.pdbx_description
1 polymer ?
#
loop_
_entity_poly.entity_id
_entity_poly.type
_entity_poly.pdbx_seq_one_letter_code
_entity_poly.pdbx_strand_id
1 'polypeptide(L)'
;MKKFMVCFSVLVLTASSVVPADEKSEKTAEAVAIAAPPAAKGSEAPKAPAVTVRPLAVTVELTSGTKLQGTLMETSELPMRTAFGQATIPLAEVAGIKLASEGNATTTVVMHNGDSITGATELNRLLVETEWGKADITGSSISAVLFAQGLQWTSSAGLNGTRWTLTEAQKPQAPPTPAQPATRTGVTNAGGTVVPSNVRPVSGFRTIGQ
;
A
#
# COMPACT_ATOMS: atom_id res chain seq x y z
N MET A 1 11.40 -35.40 -12.68
CA MET A 1 10.46 -36.35 -13.31
C MET A 1 9.08 -36.08 -12.76
N LYS A 2 8.09 -35.82 -13.64
CA LYS A 2 6.66 -36.23 -13.61
C LYS A 2 5.97 -36.26 -12.22
N LYS A 3 4.84 -35.58 -11.97
CA LYS A 3 3.60 -35.57 -12.76
C LYS A 3 2.74 -34.33 -12.43
N PHE A 4 2.31 -33.63 -13.48
CA PHE A 4 1.12 -32.79 -13.49
C PHE A 4 -0.12 -33.70 -13.43
N MET A 5 -1.13 -33.34 -12.64
CA MET A 5 -2.47 -33.92 -12.74
C MET A 5 -3.49 -32.78 -12.73
N VAL A 6 -3.98 -32.49 -13.93
CA VAL A 6 -5.05 -31.55 -14.25
C VAL A 6 -6.37 -32.29 -14.09
N CYS A 7 -7.28 -31.80 -13.25
CA CYS A 7 -8.68 -32.19 -13.28
C CYS A 7 -9.51 -31.01 -13.82
N PHE A 8 -9.91 -31.16 -15.07
CA PHE A 8 -10.91 -30.35 -15.75
C PHE A 8 -12.29 -30.82 -15.29
N SER A 9 -13.05 -29.96 -14.60
CA SER A 9 -14.49 -30.17 -14.40
C SER A 9 -15.24 -29.11 -15.19
N VAL A 10 -15.67 -29.50 -16.38
CA VAL A 10 -16.69 -28.81 -17.17
C VAL A 10 -18.05 -29.09 -16.53
N LEU A 11 -18.74 -28.04 -16.10
CA LEU A 11 -20.16 -28.11 -15.78
C LEU A 11 -20.93 -27.20 -16.75
N VAL A 12 -21.68 -27.82 -17.65
CA VAL A 12 -22.70 -27.23 -18.51
C VAL A 12 -24.07 -27.55 -17.89
N LEU A 13 -24.93 -26.56 -17.68
CA LEU A 13 -26.40 -26.62 -17.48
C LEU A 13 -26.84 -25.19 -17.04
N THR A 14 -27.92 -24.53 -17.43
CA THR A 14 -29.06 -24.74 -18.35
C THR A 14 -29.82 -23.40 -18.45
N ALA A 15 -30.54 -23.20 -19.55
CA ALA A 15 -31.38 -22.03 -19.84
C ALA A 15 -32.64 -21.92 -18.93
N SER A 16 -33.14 -20.68 -18.73
CA SER A 16 -34.56 -20.38 -18.47
C SER A 16 -34.91 -18.89 -18.75
N SER A 17 -35.63 -18.70 -19.86
CA SER A 17 -36.84 -17.89 -20.12
C SER A 17 -37.14 -16.53 -19.44
N VAL A 18 -37.26 -15.50 -20.30
CA VAL A 18 -38.36 -14.51 -20.47
C VAL A 18 -39.37 -14.29 -19.32
N VAL A 19 -39.52 -13.01 -18.89
CA VAL A 19 -40.78 -12.20 -18.93
C VAL A 19 -40.43 -10.69 -18.84
N PRO A 20 -40.82 -9.83 -19.80
CA PRO A 20 -41.02 -8.40 -19.56
C PRO A 20 -42.48 -8.15 -19.17
N ALA A 21 -42.73 -7.53 -18.01
CA ALA A 21 -44.06 -7.10 -17.59
C ALA A 21 -44.13 -5.57 -17.62
N ASP A 22 -44.85 -5.11 -18.63
CA ASP A 22 -45.49 -3.82 -18.81
C ASP A 22 -46.37 -3.49 -17.60
N GLU A 23 -46.18 -2.31 -16.99
CA GLU A 23 -47.21 -1.72 -16.13
C GLU A 23 -47.53 -0.31 -16.64
N LYS A 24 -48.76 -0.22 -17.15
CA LYS A 24 -49.38 0.86 -17.88
C LYS A 24 -50.20 1.73 -16.92
N SER A 25 -50.02 3.05 -17.02
CA SER A 25 -51.01 4.16 -16.93
C SER A 25 -51.99 4.17 -15.73
N GLU A 26 -52.29 5.26 -15.04
CA GLU A 26 -52.77 6.53 -15.56
C GLU A 26 -53.16 7.43 -14.37
N LYS A 27 -52.77 8.72 -14.33
CA LYS A 27 -53.61 9.74 -13.68
C LYS A 27 -53.32 11.16 -14.19
N THR A 28 -54.20 11.60 -15.09
CA THR A 28 -54.77 12.95 -15.24
C THR A 28 -53.81 14.10 -15.58
N ALA A 29 -53.75 14.43 -16.87
CA ALA A 29 -53.32 15.74 -17.35
C ALA A 29 -54.54 16.67 -17.43
N GLU A 30 -54.54 17.73 -16.64
CA GLU A 30 -55.39 18.90 -16.84
C GLU A 30 -54.51 20.04 -17.36
N ALA A 31 -54.78 20.46 -18.59
CA ALA A 31 -54.05 21.51 -19.28
C ALA A 31 -54.56 22.88 -18.83
N VAL A 32 -53.66 23.71 -18.29
CA VAL A 32 -53.85 25.16 -18.21
C VAL A 32 -52.66 25.81 -18.92
N ALA A 33 -52.90 26.29 -20.13
CA ALA A 33 -52.02 27.25 -20.79
C ALA A 33 -52.12 28.60 -20.07
N ILE A 34 -50.99 29.29 -19.84
CA ILE A 34 -50.79 30.75 -19.99
C ILE A 34 -49.31 31.10 -19.65
N ALA A 35 -48.72 31.90 -20.54
CA ALA A 35 -47.58 32.83 -20.38
C ALA A 35 -46.13 32.31 -20.25
N ALA A 36 -45.35 32.50 -21.33
CA ALA A 36 -43.92 32.83 -21.26
C ALA A 36 -43.75 34.25 -20.69
N PRO A 37 -42.79 34.56 -19.79
CA PRO A 37 -41.39 34.89 -20.16
C PRO A 37 -40.37 34.60 -19.01
N PRO A 38 -39.09 35.06 -19.01
CA PRO A 38 -38.17 35.41 -20.09
C PRO A 38 -36.96 34.44 -20.16
N ALA A 39 -36.13 34.61 -21.19
CA ALA A 39 -34.85 33.92 -21.36
C ALA A 39 -33.96 33.98 -20.11
N ALA A 40 -33.81 32.84 -19.43
CA ALA A 40 -32.77 32.63 -18.44
C ALA A 40 -31.43 32.51 -19.19
N LYS A 41 -30.57 33.51 -18.99
CA LYS A 41 -29.15 33.48 -19.36
C LYS A 41 -28.57 32.14 -18.94
N GLY A 42 -27.89 31.47 -19.87
CA GLY A 42 -27.21 30.21 -19.62
C GLY A 42 -26.39 30.28 -18.34
N SER A 43 -26.73 29.42 -17.38
CA SER A 43 -25.77 29.01 -16.37
C SER A 43 -24.64 28.29 -17.10
N GLU A 44 -23.56 29.03 -17.36
CA GLU A 44 -22.26 28.44 -17.61
C GLU A 44 -22.00 27.47 -16.45
N ALA A 45 -22.01 26.18 -16.75
CA ALA A 45 -21.59 25.17 -15.79
C ALA A 45 -20.19 25.55 -15.30
N PRO A 46 -19.92 25.55 -13.98
CA PRO A 46 -18.59 25.79 -13.49
C PRO A 46 -17.65 24.80 -14.17
N LYS A 47 -16.74 25.32 -14.99
CA LYS A 47 -15.63 24.56 -15.56
C LYS A 47 -14.93 23.88 -14.40
N ALA A 48 -15.12 22.56 -14.29
CA ALA A 48 -14.47 21.75 -13.27
C ALA A 48 -12.98 22.13 -13.23
N PRO A 49 -12.42 22.46 -12.06
CA PRO A 49 -11.01 22.82 -11.98
C PRO A 49 -10.21 21.68 -12.59
N ALA A 50 -9.41 22.01 -13.60
CA ALA A 50 -8.47 21.06 -14.18
C ALA A 50 -7.54 20.59 -13.06
N VAL A 51 -7.79 19.38 -12.56
CA VAL A 51 -6.94 18.71 -11.58
C VAL A 51 -5.59 18.58 -12.25
N THR A 52 -4.67 19.45 -11.87
CA THR A 52 -3.29 19.40 -12.34
C THR A 52 -2.67 18.21 -11.61
N VAL A 53 -2.70 17.05 -12.26
CA VAL A 53 -2.07 15.82 -11.75
C VAL A 53 -0.59 16.11 -11.61
N ARG A 54 -0.12 16.25 -10.37
CA ARG A 54 1.31 16.42 -10.09
C ARG A 54 2.01 15.12 -10.49
N PRO A 55 3.08 15.18 -11.28
CA PRO A 55 3.89 14.00 -11.56
C PRO A 55 4.45 13.44 -10.25
N LEU A 56 4.10 12.20 -9.92
CA LEU A 56 4.53 11.55 -8.69
C LEU A 56 5.47 10.39 -9.02
N ALA A 57 6.70 10.44 -8.50
CA ALA A 57 7.67 9.38 -8.69
C ALA A 57 7.22 8.11 -7.95
N VAL A 58 7.26 6.98 -8.63
CA VAL A 58 6.79 5.70 -8.10
C VAL A 58 7.78 4.58 -8.39
N THR A 59 7.91 3.68 -7.42
CA THR A 59 8.54 2.37 -7.57
C THR A 59 7.46 1.32 -7.45
N VAL A 60 7.16 0.64 -8.54
CA VAL A 60 6.18 -0.45 -8.58
C VAL A 60 6.92 -1.77 -8.43
N GLU A 61 6.55 -2.54 -7.41
CA GLU A 61 7.00 -3.91 -7.24
C GLU A 61 5.98 -4.84 -7.87
N LEU A 62 6.44 -5.69 -8.79
CA LEU A 62 5.61 -6.69 -9.42
C LEU A 62 5.54 -7.96 -8.57
N THR A 63 4.54 -8.79 -8.81
CA THR A 63 4.41 -10.12 -8.20
C THR A 63 5.54 -11.07 -8.60
N SER A 64 6.25 -10.78 -9.71
CA SER A 64 7.48 -11.48 -10.11
C SER A 64 8.72 -11.11 -9.26
N GLY A 65 8.62 -10.08 -8.41
CA GLY A 65 9.75 -9.52 -7.66
C GLY A 65 10.56 -8.46 -8.43
N THR A 66 10.19 -8.17 -9.68
CA THR A 66 10.82 -7.08 -10.46
C THR A 66 10.33 -5.72 -9.96
N LYS A 67 11.23 -4.72 -9.91
CA LYS A 67 10.90 -3.34 -9.56
C LYS A 67 10.97 -2.45 -10.80
N LEU A 68 9.90 -1.70 -11.08
CA LEU A 68 9.86 -0.67 -12.10
C LEU A 68 9.86 0.70 -11.42
N GLN A 69 10.68 1.61 -11.93
CA GLN A 69 10.71 3.00 -11.47
C GLN A 69 10.23 3.91 -12.58
N GLY A 70 9.45 4.92 -12.21
CA GLY A 70 8.97 5.92 -13.15
C GLY A 70 8.07 6.95 -12.49
N THR A 71 7.26 7.62 -13.30
CA THR A 71 6.36 8.68 -12.86
C THR A 71 4.92 8.30 -13.15
N LEU A 72 4.04 8.44 -12.17
CA LEU A 72 2.62 8.16 -12.32
C LEU A 72 1.95 9.27 -13.16
N MET A 73 1.21 8.87 -14.20
CA MET A 73 0.68 9.81 -15.20
C MET A 73 -0.78 10.20 -15.02
N GLU A 74 -1.66 9.27 -14.63
CA GLU A 74 -3.11 9.48 -14.75
C GLU A 74 -3.86 9.43 -13.40
N THR A 75 -3.34 8.68 -12.43
CA THR A 75 -4.04 8.44 -11.16
C THR A 75 -3.48 9.35 -10.07
N SER A 76 -4.30 10.23 -9.51
CA SER A 76 -3.92 11.06 -8.34
C SER A 76 -4.55 10.58 -7.04
N GLU A 77 -5.60 9.76 -7.11
CA GLU A 77 -6.41 9.32 -5.98
C GLU A 77 -6.60 7.79 -6.03
N LEU A 78 -6.61 7.16 -4.86
CA LEU A 78 -6.85 5.74 -4.67
C LEU A 78 -8.22 5.53 -4.00
N PRO A 79 -9.21 4.99 -4.73
CA PRO A 79 -10.48 4.60 -4.11
C PRO A 79 -10.29 3.30 -3.32
N MET A 80 -10.62 3.34 -2.02
CA MET A 80 -10.50 2.20 -1.13
C MET A 80 -11.77 2.01 -0.31
N ARG A 81 -12.17 0.75 -0.10
CA ARG A 81 -13.26 0.36 0.79
C ARG A 81 -12.69 -0.24 2.06
N THR A 82 -12.94 0.44 3.17
CA THR A 82 -12.56 0.01 4.52
C THR A 82 -13.76 -0.63 5.22
N ALA A 83 -13.53 -1.20 6.41
CA ALA A 83 -14.61 -1.68 7.27
C ALA A 83 -15.58 -0.57 7.72
N PHE A 84 -15.14 0.70 7.70
CA PHE A 84 -15.90 1.86 8.15
C PHE A 84 -16.60 2.61 7.01
N GLY A 85 -16.34 2.24 5.74
CA GLY A 85 -16.93 2.90 4.58
C GLY A 85 -15.97 3.02 3.40
N GLN A 86 -16.40 3.77 2.38
CA GLN A 86 -15.56 4.12 1.23
C GLN A 86 -14.72 5.36 1.56
N ALA A 87 -13.46 5.35 1.16
CA ALA A 87 -12.52 6.44 1.33
C ALA A 87 -11.73 6.64 0.03
N THR A 88 -11.52 7.91 -0.34
CA THR A 88 -10.66 8.29 -1.46
C THR A 88 -9.38 8.87 -0.89
N ILE A 89 -8.25 8.20 -1.12
CA ILE A 89 -6.97 8.56 -0.53
C ILE A 89 -6.11 9.26 -1.61
N PRO A 90 -5.70 10.52 -1.41
CA PRO A 90 -4.77 11.19 -2.32
C PRO A 90 -3.42 10.48 -2.34
N LEU A 91 -2.94 10.09 -3.51
CA LEU A 91 -1.66 9.37 -3.64
C LEU A 91 -0.45 10.21 -3.22
N ALA A 92 -0.58 11.54 -3.22
CA ALA A 92 0.45 12.46 -2.74
C ALA A 92 0.76 12.32 -1.24
N GLU A 93 -0.19 11.81 -0.44
CA GLU A 93 -0.03 11.60 1.01
C GLU A 93 0.39 10.15 1.34
N VAL A 94 0.42 9.28 0.33
CA VAL A 94 0.70 7.86 0.48
C VAL A 94 2.19 7.61 0.32
N ALA A 95 2.82 6.99 1.32
CA ALA A 95 4.22 6.55 1.21
C ALA A 95 4.33 5.22 0.43
N GLY A 96 3.36 4.33 0.61
CA GLY A 96 3.28 3.09 -0.16
C GLY A 96 1.97 2.34 0.00
N ILE A 97 1.67 1.50 -0.98
CA ILE A 97 0.52 0.60 -1.04
C ILE A 97 1.05 -0.84 -1.14
N LYS A 98 0.63 -1.71 -0.23
CA LYS A 98 0.82 -3.16 -0.33
C LYS A 98 -0.50 -3.79 -0.74
N LEU A 99 -0.58 -4.30 -1.97
CA LEU A 99 -1.80 -4.93 -2.47
C LEU A 99 -2.01 -6.31 -1.84
N ALA A 100 -3.29 -6.71 -1.80
CA ALA A 100 -3.69 -8.05 -1.41
C ALA A 100 -3.02 -9.09 -2.32
N SER A 101 -2.50 -10.15 -1.72
CA SER A 101 -1.78 -11.22 -2.41
C SER A 101 -2.09 -12.57 -1.78
N GLU A 102 -1.61 -13.66 -2.38
CA GLU A 102 -1.65 -14.98 -1.74
C GLU A 102 -0.87 -14.91 -0.42
N GLY A 103 -1.58 -14.96 0.72
CA GLY A 103 -1.03 -14.74 2.06
C GLY A 103 -1.48 -13.45 2.77
N ASN A 104 -2.06 -12.47 2.06
CA ASN A 104 -2.64 -11.26 2.65
C ASN A 104 -3.94 -10.89 1.92
N ALA A 105 -5.08 -11.11 2.57
CA ALA A 105 -6.39 -10.88 1.95
C ALA A 105 -6.78 -9.40 1.83
N THR A 106 -6.02 -8.48 2.43
CA THR A 106 -6.35 -7.04 2.47
C THR A 106 -5.20 -6.20 1.94
N THR A 107 -5.56 -5.10 1.28
CA THR A 107 -4.61 -4.07 0.88
C THR A 107 -4.28 -3.19 2.08
N THR A 108 -3.01 -2.88 2.26
CA THR A 108 -2.53 -1.94 3.29
C THR A 108 -1.94 -0.71 2.62
N VAL A 109 -2.42 0.46 2.99
CA VAL A 109 -1.88 1.75 2.56
C VAL A 109 -1.17 2.37 3.75
N VAL A 110 0.10 2.73 3.58
CA VAL A 110 0.90 3.44 4.58
C VAL A 110 1.11 4.87 4.09
N MET A 111 0.76 5.83 4.93
CA MET A 111 0.86 7.27 4.65
C MET A 111 2.23 7.82 5.04
N HIS A 112 2.58 9.01 4.54
CA HIS A 112 3.85 9.68 4.86
C HIS A 112 4.01 10.01 6.35
N ASN A 113 2.91 10.15 7.09
CA ASN A 113 2.92 10.34 8.54
C ASN A 113 3.14 9.03 9.34
N GLY A 114 3.25 7.88 8.67
CA GLY A 114 3.42 6.56 9.29
C GLY A 114 2.11 5.87 9.69
N ASP A 115 0.96 6.52 9.49
CA ASP A 115 -0.34 5.88 9.70
C ASP A 115 -0.62 4.85 8.61
N SER A 116 -1.40 3.83 8.96
CA SER A 116 -1.77 2.75 8.04
C SER A 116 -3.27 2.55 8.01
N ILE A 117 -3.83 2.43 6.81
CA ILE A 117 -5.23 2.08 6.58
C ILE A 117 -5.28 0.75 5.82
N THR A 118 -6.15 -0.15 6.25
CA THR A 118 -6.38 -1.44 5.59
C THR A 118 -7.76 -1.49 4.95
N GLY A 119 -7.87 -2.16 3.80
CA GLY A 119 -9.13 -2.28 3.08
C GLY A 119 -9.02 -3.07 1.79
N ALA A 120 -10.09 -3.03 1.02
CA ALA A 120 -10.14 -3.51 -0.35
C ALA A 120 -9.98 -2.31 -1.29
N THR A 121 -8.98 -2.36 -2.17
CA THR A 121 -8.82 -1.40 -3.26
C THR A 121 -8.95 -2.14 -4.56
N GLU A 122 -9.53 -1.51 -5.57
CA GLU A 122 -9.54 -2.03 -6.93
C GLU A 122 -8.59 -1.18 -7.77
N LEU A 123 -7.34 -1.63 -7.88
CA LEU A 123 -6.37 -1.02 -8.80
C LEU A 123 -6.39 -1.84 -10.07
N ASN A 124 -7.09 -1.40 -11.12
CA ASN A 124 -7.20 -2.17 -12.36
C ASN A 124 -5.97 -2.01 -13.26
N ARG A 125 -5.46 -0.79 -13.37
CA ARG A 125 -4.39 -0.41 -14.29
C ARG A 125 -3.56 0.72 -13.68
N LEU A 126 -2.26 0.67 -13.88
CA LEU A 126 -1.34 1.73 -13.48
C LEU A 126 -0.48 2.14 -14.68
N LEU A 127 -0.64 3.39 -15.13
CA LEU A 127 0.19 3.96 -16.19
C LEU A 127 1.37 4.71 -15.58
N VAL A 128 2.56 4.18 -15.82
CA VAL A 128 3.83 4.72 -15.32
C VAL A 128 4.71 5.10 -16.50
N GLU A 129 5.20 6.34 -16.51
CA GLU A 129 6.22 6.78 -17.45
C GLU A 129 7.61 6.43 -16.90
N THR A 130 8.27 5.48 -17.56
CA THR A 130 9.61 4.99 -17.22
C THR A 130 10.65 5.59 -18.17
N GLU A 131 11.93 5.34 -17.91
CA GLU A 131 13.03 5.82 -18.77
C GLU A 131 12.97 5.30 -20.21
N TRP A 132 12.38 4.13 -20.43
CA TRP A 132 12.25 3.49 -21.73
C TRP A 132 10.87 3.70 -22.37
N GLY A 133 10.01 4.51 -21.74
CA GLY A 133 8.71 4.91 -22.26
C GLY A 133 7.55 4.63 -21.31
N LYS A 134 6.33 4.67 -21.85
CA LYS A 134 5.10 4.46 -21.08
C LYS A 134 4.87 2.97 -20.83
N ALA A 135 4.82 2.59 -19.57
CA ALA A 135 4.51 1.26 -19.10
C ALA A 135 3.05 1.22 -18.61
N ASP A 136 2.31 0.26 -19.14
CA ASP A 136 0.98 -0.08 -18.68
C ASP A 136 1.03 -1.37 -17.86
N ILE A 137 0.72 -1.27 -16.58
CA ILE A 137 0.83 -2.38 -15.64
C ILE A 137 -0.58 -2.77 -15.15
N THR A 138 -0.93 -4.05 -15.31
CA THR A 138 -2.19 -4.59 -14.79
C THR A 138 -2.13 -4.73 -13.27
N GLY A 139 -3.20 -4.33 -12.58
CA GLY A 139 -3.34 -4.42 -11.12
C GLY A 139 -2.95 -5.75 -10.49
N SER A 140 -3.36 -6.85 -11.10
CA SER A 140 -3.08 -8.21 -10.63
C SER A 140 -1.59 -8.59 -10.66
N SER A 141 -0.78 -7.87 -11.45
CA SER A 141 0.67 -8.07 -11.52
C SER A 141 1.44 -7.22 -10.51
N ILE A 142 0.77 -6.34 -9.77
CA ILE A 142 1.38 -5.43 -8.80
C ILE A 142 1.32 -6.07 -7.41
N SER A 143 2.48 -6.21 -6.77
CA SER A 143 2.57 -6.67 -5.38
C SER A 143 2.60 -5.50 -4.40
N ALA A 144 3.26 -4.40 -4.79
CA ALA A 144 3.34 -3.18 -4.00
C ALA A 144 3.65 -1.96 -4.87
N VAL A 145 3.33 -0.77 -4.37
CA VAL A 145 3.70 0.52 -4.96
C VAL A 145 4.33 1.36 -3.86
N LEU A 146 5.45 2.00 -4.13
CA LEU A 146 6.11 2.93 -3.23
C LEU A 146 6.18 4.30 -3.92
N PHE A 147 5.79 5.34 -3.20
CA PHE A 147 5.82 6.72 -3.71
C PHE A 147 6.99 7.52 -3.11
N ALA A 148 7.66 6.96 -2.10
CA ALA A 148 8.90 7.47 -1.56
C ALA A 148 10.07 6.54 -1.91
N GLN A 149 11.20 7.16 -2.24
CA GLN A 149 12.46 6.46 -2.51
C GLN A 149 13.09 5.98 -1.20
N GLY A 150 13.93 4.94 -1.27
CA GLY A 150 14.65 4.44 -0.11
C GLY A 150 13.79 3.62 0.86
N LEU A 151 12.49 3.46 0.64
CA LEU A 151 11.65 2.63 1.51
C LEU A 151 11.60 1.17 1.06
N GLN A 152 11.41 0.28 2.03
CA GLN A 152 11.18 -1.14 1.82
C GLN A 152 10.04 -1.64 2.71
N TRP A 153 9.27 -2.58 2.19
CA TRP A 153 8.21 -3.25 2.94
C TRP A 153 8.79 -4.26 3.91
N THR A 154 8.35 -4.18 5.16
CA THR A 154 8.65 -5.16 6.20
C THR A 154 7.34 -5.73 6.74
N SER A 155 7.28 -7.05 6.84
CA SER A 155 6.17 -7.75 7.48
C SER A 155 6.54 -8.10 8.92
N SER A 156 5.65 -7.83 9.85
CA SER A 156 5.71 -8.35 11.22
C SER A 156 4.48 -9.22 11.48
N ALA A 157 4.70 -10.44 11.94
CA ALA A 157 3.61 -11.32 12.35
C ALA A 157 3.08 -10.87 13.72
N GLY A 158 1.78 -10.62 13.82
CA GLY A 158 1.11 -10.27 15.07
C GLY A 158 -0.12 -11.13 15.31
N LEU A 159 -0.73 -10.94 16.49
CA LEU A 159 -1.97 -11.64 16.89
C LEU A 159 -3.14 -11.39 15.93
N ASN A 160 -3.11 -10.26 15.20
CA ASN A 160 -4.13 -9.86 14.24
C ASN A 160 -3.72 -10.15 12.78
N GLY A 161 -2.75 -11.05 12.57
CA GLY A 161 -2.20 -11.38 11.26
C GLY A 161 -0.94 -10.57 10.93
N THR A 162 -0.62 -10.48 9.64
CA THR A 162 0.58 -9.79 9.14
C THR A 162 0.37 -8.28 9.12
N ARG A 163 1.20 -7.54 9.85
CA ARG A 163 1.26 -6.08 9.77
C ARG A 163 2.40 -5.67 8.84
N TRP A 164 2.05 -4.91 7.81
CA TRP A 164 2.99 -4.30 6.89
C TRP A 164 3.39 -2.91 7.38
N THR A 165 4.68 -2.64 7.36
CA THR A 165 5.26 -1.32 7.66
C THR A 165 6.29 -0.99 6.59
N LEU A 166 6.55 0.31 6.41
CA LEU A 166 7.64 0.79 5.58
C LEU A 166 8.82 1.15 6.48
N THR A 167 10.01 0.71 6.11
CA THR A 167 11.27 1.06 6.77
C THR A 167 12.25 1.59 5.74
N GLU A 168 13.21 2.40 6.17
CA GLU A 168 14.31 2.80 5.31
C GLU A 168 15.13 1.55 4.92
N ALA A 169 15.42 1.42 3.64
CA ALA A 169 16.33 0.43 3.10
C ALA A 169 17.71 0.73 3.66
N GLN A 170 18.17 -0.12 4.58
CA GLN A 170 19.49 0.03 5.18
C GLN A 170 20.53 -0.01 4.05
N LYS A 171 21.16 1.13 3.77
CA LYS A 171 22.36 1.20 2.93
C LYS A 171 23.30 0.09 3.43
N PRO A 172 23.82 -0.80 2.57
CA PRO A 172 24.65 -1.91 3.02
C PRO A 172 25.73 -1.38 3.96
N GLN A 173 25.61 -1.69 5.25
CA GLN A 173 26.68 -1.44 6.19
C GLN A 173 27.82 -2.32 5.71
N ALA A 174 28.96 -1.68 5.43
CA ALA A 174 30.20 -2.40 5.19
C ALA A 174 30.36 -3.46 6.29
N PRO A 175 30.78 -4.69 5.95
CA PRO A 175 30.91 -5.78 6.91
C PRO A 175 31.68 -5.30 8.14
N PRO A 176 31.32 -5.75 9.36
CA PRO A 176 32.03 -5.35 10.55
C PRO A 176 33.50 -5.69 10.35
N THR A 177 34.36 -4.66 10.32
CA THR A 177 35.81 -4.84 10.28
C THR A 177 36.18 -5.84 11.38
N PRO A 178 36.85 -6.96 11.04
CA PRO A 178 37.27 -7.92 12.05
C PRO A 178 38.03 -7.18 13.16
N ALA A 179 37.59 -7.36 14.40
CA ALA A 179 38.23 -6.77 15.56
C ALA A 179 39.73 -7.09 15.51
N GLN A 180 40.57 -6.06 15.38
CA GLN A 180 42.01 -6.22 15.50
C GLN A 180 42.30 -6.81 16.89
N PRO A 181 43.09 -7.90 16.98
CA PRO A 181 43.51 -8.43 18.27
C PRO A 181 44.31 -7.37 19.01
N ALA A 182 43.85 -7.01 20.22
CA ALA A 182 44.52 -6.05 21.07
C ALA A 182 45.95 -6.51 21.34
N THR A 183 46.94 -5.75 20.85
CA THR A 183 48.33 -5.88 21.25
C THR A 183 48.43 -5.49 22.72
N ARG A 184 48.67 -6.50 23.55
CA ARG A 184 48.95 -6.35 24.98
C ARG A 184 50.35 -5.75 25.14
N THR A 185 50.44 -4.43 25.16
CA THR A 185 51.68 -3.72 25.53
C THR A 185 51.62 -3.43 27.03
N GLY A 186 52.39 -4.18 27.81
CA GLY A 186 52.63 -3.84 29.21
C GLY A 186 53.67 -2.73 29.33
N VAL A 187 53.40 -1.72 30.17
CA VAL A 187 54.41 -0.92 30.86
C VAL A 187 53.87 -0.50 32.24
N THR A 188 54.76 -0.57 33.20
CA THR A 188 54.69 -0.36 34.65
C THR A 188 54.57 1.12 35.08
N ASN A 189 54.06 1.27 36.31
CA ASN A 189 54.34 2.28 37.34
C ASN A 189 53.44 3.52 37.56
N ALA A 190 53.11 3.63 38.86
CA ALA A 190 52.95 4.82 39.69
C ALA A 190 51.64 5.64 39.62
N GLY A 191 50.84 5.47 40.68
CA GLY A 191 50.20 6.58 41.40
C GLY A 191 49.11 7.35 40.69
N GLY A 192 47.85 6.94 40.87
CA GLY A 192 46.70 7.75 40.49
C GLY A 192 45.39 7.01 40.69
N THR A 193 44.75 7.26 41.83
CA THR A 193 43.36 6.84 42.09
C THR A 193 42.45 7.49 41.06
N VAL A 194 41.98 6.70 40.09
CA VAL A 194 40.78 7.05 39.30
C VAL A 194 39.84 5.86 39.39
N VAL A 195 38.72 6.09 40.06
CA VAL A 195 37.62 5.16 40.25
C VAL A 195 36.84 5.04 38.93
N PRO A 196 36.65 3.85 38.35
CA PRO A 196 35.56 3.64 37.41
C PRO A 196 34.38 2.98 38.13
N SER A 197 33.28 3.72 38.25
CA SER A 197 31.97 3.20 38.60
C SER A 197 31.49 2.25 37.51
N ASN A 198 31.60 0.95 37.74
CA ASN A 198 30.80 -0.04 37.01
C ASN A 198 30.42 -1.19 37.95
N VAL A 199 29.49 -0.89 38.86
CA VAL A 199 28.86 -1.88 39.72
C VAL A 199 27.87 -2.69 38.87
N ARG A 200 28.25 -3.92 38.54
CA ARG A 200 27.29 -4.96 38.14
C ARG A 200 26.71 -5.57 39.41
N PRO A 201 25.38 -5.62 39.61
CA PRO A 201 24.81 -6.56 40.56
C PRO A 201 24.72 -7.95 39.90
N VAL A 202 25.56 -8.87 40.37
CA VAL A 202 25.36 -10.32 40.23
C VAL A 202 25.09 -10.84 41.64
N SER A 203 23.87 -11.29 41.90
CA SER A 203 23.48 -12.06 43.08
C SER A 203 22.14 -12.72 42.70
N GLY A 204 22.01 -14.03 42.51
CA GLY A 204 22.72 -15.11 43.17
C GLY A 204 22.17 -15.31 44.58
N PHE A 205 20.89 -15.69 44.71
CA PHE A 205 20.32 -16.12 45.98
C PHE A 205 19.81 -17.55 45.85
N ARG A 206 20.59 -18.50 46.40
CA ARG A 206 20.11 -19.80 46.86
C ARG A 206 19.67 -19.63 48.31
N THR A 207 18.44 -20.02 48.64
CA THR A 207 18.06 -20.38 50.02
C THR A 207 17.24 -21.67 49.99
N ILE A 208 17.50 -22.47 51.02
CA ILE A 208 17.15 -23.87 51.25
C ILE A 208 16.06 -23.90 52.35
N GLY A 209 15.17 -24.89 52.31
CA GLY A 209 14.23 -25.25 53.40
C GLY A 209 12.82 -24.70 53.19
N GLN A 210 11.73 -25.45 53.35
CA GLN A 210 11.46 -26.70 54.08
C GLN A 210 10.67 -27.69 53.22
#